data_AF-B7P7F5-F1
#
_entry.id   AF-B7P7F5-F1
#
_cell.length_a   1.000
_cell.length_b   1.000
_cell.length_c   1.000
_cell.angle_alpha   90.00
_cell.angle_beta   90.00
_cell.angle_gamma   90.00
#
_symmetry.space_group_name_H-M   'P 1'
#
loop_
_entity.id
_entity.type
_entity.pdbx_description
1 polymer ?
#
loop_
_entity_poly.entity_id
_entity_poly.type
_entity_poly.pdbx_seq_one_letter_code
_entity_poly.pdbx_strand_id
1 'polypeptide(L)' 'LDMTNLFEAAILYGEKGFPVGKWCANEWALRQSKLQNMHGGSTFLDRDGLVPAHGAVWRNVPLAGLLRVSSDNCKS' A
#
# COMPACT_ATOMS: atom_id res chain seq x y z
N LEU A 1 -7.63 21.47 7.83
CA LEU A 1 -6.92 20.18 7.71
C LEU A 1 -5.44 20.51 7.62
N ASP A 2 -4.59 19.97 8.49
CA ASP A 2 -3.14 20.06 8.31
C ASP A 2 -2.60 18.78 7.65
N MET A 3 -1.36 18.84 7.14
CA MET A 3 -0.73 17.71 6.45
C MET A 3 -0.51 16.50 7.35
N THR A 4 -0.33 16.72 8.65
CA THR A 4 -0.20 15.65 9.65
C THR A 4 -1.47 14.81 9.71
N ASN A 5 -2.63 15.45 9.86
CA ASN A 5 -3.93 14.80 9.87
C ASN A 5 -4.24 14.08 8.55
N LEU A 6 -3.78 14.62 7.41
CA LEU A 6 -3.94 13.98 6.11
C LEU A 6 -3.13 12.68 6.00
N PHE A 7 -1.88 12.69 6.51
CA PHE A 7 -1.02 11.52 6.47
C PHE A 7 -1.38 10.47 7.52
N GLU A 8 -1.93 10.85 8.68
CA GLU A 8 -2.33 9.89 9.72
C GLU A 8 -3.27 8.80 9.18
N ALA A 9 -4.28 9.19 8.39
CA ALA A 9 -5.19 8.22 7.78
C ALA A 9 -4.46 7.26 6.82
N ALA A 10 -3.60 7.80 5.95
CA ALA A 10 -2.85 7.00 4.98
C ALA A 10 -1.81 6.07 5.66
N ILE A 11 -1.16 6.54 6.71
CA ILE A 11 -0.24 5.75 7.55
C ILE A 11 -1.00 4.60 8.19
N LEU A 12 -2.16 4.86 8.81
CA LEU A 12 -2.99 3.84 9.44
C LEU A 12 -3.41 2.76 8.44
N TYR A 13 -3.86 3.15 7.25
CA TYR A 13 -4.22 2.20 6.20
C TYR A 13 -3.01 1.41 5.69
N GLY A 14 -1.84 2.02 5.54
CA GLY A 14 -0.63 1.32 5.15
C GLY A 14 -0.19 0.26 6.18
N GLU A 15 -0.35 0.54 7.48
CA GLU A 15 0.05 -0.37 8.56
C GLU A 15 -0.97 -1.47 8.86
N LYS A 16 -2.23 -1.09 9.05
CA LYS A 16 -3.31 -2.03 9.41
C LYS A 16 -3.80 -2.81 8.20
N GLY A 17 -3.75 -2.16 7.05
CA GLY A 17 -4.28 -2.66 5.79
C GLY A 17 -5.76 -2.41 5.65
N PHE A 18 -6.25 -2.71 4.45
CA PHE A 18 -7.66 -2.60 4.09
C PHE A 18 -8.02 -3.69 3.08
N PRO A 19 -9.30 -4.09 3.00
CA PRO A 19 -9.75 -5.05 2.01
C PRO A 19 -9.57 -4.48 0.60
N VAL A 20 -8.95 -5.27 -0.27
CA VAL A 20 -8.73 -4.88 -1.67
C VAL A 20 -10.07 -4.80 -2.41
N GLY A 21 -10.34 -3.64 -3.01
CA GLY A 21 -11.51 -3.43 -3.84
C GLY A 21 -11.45 -4.18 -5.17
N LYS A 22 -12.63 -4.48 -5.75
CA LYS A 22 -12.74 -5.33 -6.95
C LYS A 22 -11.93 -4.81 -8.13
N TRP A 23 -11.93 -3.49 -8.32
CA TRP A 23 -11.16 -2.84 -9.38
C TRP A 23 -9.65 -3.07 -9.22
N CYS A 24 -9.11 -2.84 -8.02
CA CYS A 24 -7.69 -3.05 -7.73
C CYS A 24 -7.27 -4.51 -7.92
N ALA A 25 -8.06 -5.46 -7.42
CA ALA A 25 -7.77 -6.89 -7.59
C ALA A 25 -7.64 -7.27 -9.08
N ASN A 26 -8.57 -6.79 -9.91
CA ASN A 26 -8.55 -7.05 -11.35
C ASN A 26 -7.34 -6.41 -12.03
N GLU A 27 -7.08 -5.12 -11.78
CA GLU A 27 -5.94 -4.41 -12.39
C GLU A 27 -4.59 -5.01 -11.99
N TRP A 28 -4.44 -5.42 -10.73
CA TRP A 28 -3.21 -6.04 -10.25
C TRP A 28 -3.04 -7.43 -10.86
N ALA A 29 -4.10 -8.22 -11.00
CA ALA A 29 -4.04 -9.54 -11.64
C ALA A 29 -3.60 -9.43 -13.11
N LEU A 30 -4.14 -8.47 -13.86
CA LEU A 30 -3.72 -8.19 -15.23
C LEU A 30 -2.23 -7.81 -15.34
N ARG A 31 -1.66 -7.28 -14.26
CA ARG A 31 -0.27 -6.78 -14.19
C ARG A 31 0.64 -7.67 -13.35
N GLN A 32 0.20 -8.86 -12.95
CA GLN A 32 0.92 -9.79 -12.07
C GLN A 32 2.39 -9.95 -12.48
N SER A 33 2.64 -10.34 -13.74
CA SER A 33 3.99 -10.54 -14.27
C SER A 33 4.83 -9.24 -14.22
N LYS A 34 4.23 -8.09 -14.50
CA LYS A 34 4.92 -6.80 -14.39
C LYS A 34 5.27 -6.49 -12.93
N LEU A 35 4.34 -6.70 -11.99
CA LEU A 35 4.55 -6.45 -10.56
C LEU A 35 5.64 -7.36 -9.98
N GLN A 36 5.72 -8.62 -10.42
CA GLN A 36 6.78 -9.55 -10.00
C GLN A 36 8.19 -9.11 -10.43
N ASN A 37 8.30 -8.37 -11.53
CA ASN A 37 9.59 -7.96 -12.08
C ASN A 37 9.94 -6.48 -11.82
N MET A 38 9.03 -5.70 -11.23
CA MET A 38 9.21 -4.28 -11.02
C MET A 38 9.90 -4.00 -9.68
N HIS A 39 10.82 -3.04 -9.66
CA HIS A 39 11.37 -2.52 -8.42
C HIS A 39 10.24 -1.96 -7.53
N GLY A 40 10.14 -2.45 -6.29
CA GLY A 40 9.05 -2.13 -5.36
C GLY A 40 7.72 -2.87 -5.60
N GLY A 41 7.64 -3.71 -6.64
CA GLY A 41 6.43 -4.45 -7.00
C GLY A 41 6.02 -5.51 -5.97
N SER A 42 6.96 -6.04 -5.18
CA SER A 42 6.70 -6.96 -4.06
C SER A 42 5.72 -6.40 -3.03
N THR A 43 5.56 -5.08 -2.94
CA THR A 43 4.56 -4.43 -2.07
C THR A 43 3.12 -4.80 -2.45
N PHE A 44 2.88 -5.23 -3.68
CA PHE A 44 1.58 -5.63 -4.20
C PHE A 44 1.39 -7.16 -4.23
N LEU A 45 2.38 -7.91 -3.74
CA LEU A 45 2.41 -9.36 -3.78
C LEU A 45 2.33 -9.92 -2.36
N ASP A 46 1.66 -11.04 -2.21
CA ASP A 46 1.66 -11.83 -0.99
C ASP A 46 2.94 -12.68 -0.88
N ARG A 47 2.97 -13.58 0.12
CA ARG A 47 4.13 -14.44 0.41
C ARG A 47 4.42 -15.46 -0.69
N ASP A 48 3.41 -15.79 -1.49
CA ASP A 48 3.53 -16.72 -2.62
C ASP A 48 3.86 -15.96 -3.91
N GLY A 49 4.06 -14.65 -3.83
CA GLY A 49 4.39 -13.79 -4.97
C GLY A 49 3.18 -13.51 -5.85
N LEU A 50 1.95 -13.66 -5.34
CA LEU A 50 0.68 -13.44 -6.05
C LEU A 50 0.03 -12.14 -5.61
N VAL A 51 -0.70 -11.47 -6.50
CA VAL A 51 -1.50 -10.31 -6.09
C VAL A 51 -2.67 -10.75 -5.21
N PRO A 52 -3.04 -9.96 -4.19
CA PRO A 52 -4.16 -10.29 -3.32
C PRO A 52 -5.50 -10.26 -4.08
N ALA A 53 -6.36 -11.22 -3.76
CA ALA A 53 -7.72 -11.29 -4.30
C ALA A 53 -8.63 -10.18 -3.73
N HIS A 54 -9.79 -9.98 -4.36
CA HIS A 54 -10.83 -9.11 -3.83
C HIS A 54 -11.21 -9.47 -2.39
N GLY A 55 -11.24 -8.47 -1.50
CA GLY A 55 -11.56 -8.65 -0.09
C GLY A 55 -10.38 -9.12 0.78
N ALA A 56 -9.28 -9.61 0.19
CA ALA A 56 -8.07 -9.88 0.95
C ALA A 56 -7.50 -8.57 1.52
N VAL A 57 -6.91 -8.64 2.72
CA VAL A 57 -6.34 -7.46 3.37
C VAL A 57 -4.96 -7.18 2.78
N TRP A 58 -4.81 -6.02 2.15
CA TRP A 58 -3.54 -5.54 1.64
C TRP A 58 -2.94 -4.48 2.58
N ARG A 59 -1.61 -4.52 2.77
CA ARG A 59 -0.83 -3.62 3.62
C ARG A 59 0.34 -3.05 2.84
N ASN A 60 0.71 -1.80 3.13
CA ASN A 60 1.88 -1.14 2.58
C ASN A 60 2.68 -0.45 3.69
N VAL A 61 3.34 -1.28 4.50
CA VAL A 61 4.19 -0.82 5.62
C VAL A 61 5.33 0.09 5.15
N PRO A 62 6.03 -0.18 4.02
CA PRO A 62 7.07 0.72 3.54
C PRO A 62 6.57 2.15 3.24
N LEU A 63 5.42 2.29 2.56
CA LEU A 63 4.84 3.60 2.27
C LEU A 63 4.39 4.30 3.55
N ALA A 64 3.81 3.58 4.51
CA ALA A 64 3.45 4.15 5.81
C ALA A 64 4.67 4.72 6.55
N GLY A 65 5.79 4.01 6.52
CA GLY A 65 7.06 4.49 7.07
C GLY A 65 7.53 5.79 6.40
N LEU A 66 7.47 5.86 5.06
CA LEU A 66 7.84 7.07 4.31
C LEU A 66 6.93 8.26 4.67
N LEU A 67 5.62 8.04 4.71
CA LEU A 67 4.65 9.08 5.05
C LEU A 67 4.84 9.60 6.47
N ARG A 68 5.24 8.75 7.43
CA ARG A 68 5.56 9.18 8.79
C ARG A 68 6.76 10.14 8.81
N VAL A 69 7.86 9.79 8.13
CA VAL A 69 9.03 10.66 8.02
C VAL A 69 8.66 11.99 7.36
N SER A 70 7.87 11.97 6.29
CA SER A 70 7.39 13.19 5.65
C SER A 70 6.51 14.03 6.56
N SER A 71 5.63 13.39 7.34
CA SER A 71 4.76 14.08 8.31
C SER A 71 5.57 14.78 9.39
N ASP A 72 6.63 14.16 9.89
CA ASP A 72 7.45 14.72 10.96
C ASP A 72 8.30 15.89 10.46
N ASN A 73 8.79 15.84 9.21
CA ASN A 73 9.47 16.97 8.57
C ASN A 73 8.54 18.17 8.30
N CYS A 74 7.22 17.99 8.23
CA CYS A 74 6.27 19.10 8.10
C CYS A 74 5.95 19.79 9.43
N LYS A 75 6.37 19.21 10.57
CA LYS A 75 6.15 19.77 11.91
C LYS A 75 7.32 20.66 12.37
N SER A 76 8.47 20.59 11.70
CA SER A 76 9.67 21.41 11.96
C SER A 76 9.63 22.76 11.25
#